data_AF-A0A9N9STV3-F1
#
_entry.id   AF-A0A9N9STV3-F1
#
_cell.length_a   1.000
_cell.length_b   1.000
_cell.length_c   1.000
_cell.angle_alpha   90.00
_cell.angle_beta   90.00
_cell.angle_gamma   90.00
#
_symmetry.space_group_name_H-M   'P 1'
#
loop_
_entity.id
_entity.type
_entity.pdbx_description
1 polymer ?
#
loop_
_entity_poly.entity_id
_entity_poly.type
_entity_poly.pdbx_seq_one_letter_code
_entity_poly.pdbx_strand_id
1 'polypeptide(L)'
;MSLSRQRPLPVSVPTTTRAVPSGQTVPRSSAAKRITFDEPSRPVPKLDYLWVMIACGQTKDQLELTEQAHKFLKTSGLKPRSLNF
;
A
#
# COMPACT_ATOMS: atom_id res chain seq x y z
N MET A 1 -3.36 -41.50 -30.20
CA MET A 1 -2.25 -40.78 -29.52
C MET A 1 -2.85 -39.59 -28.79
N SER A 2 -3.06 -39.73 -27.48
CA SER A 2 -3.74 -38.75 -26.61
C SER A 2 -2.68 -37.87 -25.93
N LEU A 3 -2.73 -36.55 -26.10
CA LEU A 3 -1.82 -35.62 -25.44
C LEU A 3 -2.44 -35.17 -24.12
N SER A 4 -1.96 -35.79 -23.03
CA SER A 4 -2.34 -35.51 -21.65
C SER A 4 -1.82 -34.12 -21.23
N ARG A 5 -2.73 -33.29 -20.69
CA ARG A 5 -2.42 -32.01 -20.04
C ARG A 5 -1.66 -32.26 -18.75
N GLN A 6 -0.43 -31.74 -18.62
CA GLN A 6 0.23 -31.67 -17.31
C GLN A 6 -0.14 -30.35 -16.61
N ARG A 7 -0.82 -30.47 -15.46
CA ARG A 7 -0.94 -29.39 -14.45
C ARG A 7 0.25 -29.51 -13.50
N PRO A 8 1.02 -28.44 -13.24
CA PRO A 8 1.96 -28.44 -12.13
C PRO A 8 1.21 -28.52 -10.79
N LEU A 9 1.65 -29.43 -9.92
CA LEU A 9 1.14 -29.63 -8.56
C LEU A 9 1.54 -28.48 -7.63
N PRO A 10 0.78 -28.21 -6.55
CA PRO A 10 1.12 -27.17 -5.58
C PRO A 10 2.37 -27.55 -4.77
N VAL A 11 3.45 -26.77 -4.89
CA VAL A 11 4.63 -26.90 -4.04
C VAL A 11 4.26 -26.48 -2.62
N SER A 12 4.40 -27.43 -1.70
CA SER A 12 4.10 -27.31 -0.28
C SER A 12 5.11 -26.38 0.40
N VAL A 13 4.66 -25.22 0.90
CA VAL A 13 5.47 -24.41 1.81
C VAL A 13 5.28 -24.96 3.22
N PRO A 14 6.34 -25.31 3.97
CA PRO A 14 6.19 -25.75 5.34
C PRO A 14 5.65 -24.60 6.20
N THR A 15 4.39 -24.73 6.59
CA THR A 15 3.74 -23.89 7.60
C THR A 15 4.29 -24.30 8.97
N THR A 16 5.40 -23.68 9.38
CA THR A 16 5.78 -23.66 10.80
C THR A 16 4.99 -22.53 11.46
N THR A 17 3.75 -22.84 11.83
CA THR A 17 3.02 -22.06 12.85
C THR A 17 3.54 -22.53 14.19
N ARG A 18 4.65 -21.96 14.67
CA ARG A 18 5.02 -22.11 16.07
C ARG A 18 4.12 -21.17 16.86
N ALA A 19 3.10 -21.73 17.51
CA ALA A 19 2.30 -21.01 18.49
C ALA A 19 3.23 -20.36 19.52
N VAL A 20 3.25 -19.03 19.56
CA VAL A 20 3.94 -18.29 20.63
C VAL A 20 2.87 -17.94 21.66
N PRO A 21 2.93 -18.49 22.88
CA PRO A 21 2.03 -18.08 23.95
C PRO A 21 2.29 -16.62 24.31
N SER A 22 1.20 -15.87 24.51
CA SER A 22 1.20 -14.51 25.01
C SER A 22 2.04 -14.39 26.29
N GLY A 23 3.06 -13.54 26.27
CA GLY A 23 3.78 -13.21 27.51
C GLY A 23 5.21 -12.70 27.41
N GLN A 24 5.81 -12.51 26.22
CA GLN A 24 7.20 -12.04 26.14
C GLN A 24 7.31 -10.71 25.40
N THR A 25 7.57 -9.64 26.16
CA THR A 25 8.04 -8.35 25.64
C THR A 25 9.47 -8.51 25.13
N VAL A 26 9.60 -8.97 23.87
CA VAL A 26 10.86 -8.82 23.15
C VAL A 26 11.21 -7.32 23.12
N PRO A 27 12.41 -6.89 23.57
CA PRO A 27 12.82 -5.52 23.43
C PRO A 27 12.88 -5.23 21.93
N ARG A 28 11.93 -4.43 21.44
CA ARG A 28 11.94 -3.95 20.07
C ARG A 28 13.22 -3.16 19.91
N SER A 29 14.17 -3.70 19.15
CA SER A 29 15.42 -3.00 18.81
C SER A 29 15.02 -1.60 18.33
N SER A 30 15.56 -0.56 18.98
CA SER A 30 15.29 0.85 18.67
C SER A 30 15.88 1.13 17.29
N ALA A 31 15.12 0.75 16.27
CA ALA A 31 15.47 0.89 14.87
C ALA A 31 15.65 2.38 14.58
N ALA A 32 16.88 2.73 14.20
CA ALA A 32 17.34 4.02 13.67
C ALA A 32 16.76 5.25 14.37
N LYS A 33 17.53 5.83 15.31
CA LYS A 33 17.32 7.21 15.75
C LYS A 33 17.29 8.09 14.48
N ARG A 34 16.18 8.80 14.24
CA ARG A 34 16.06 9.76 13.14
C ARG A 34 17.19 10.78 13.31
N ILE A 35 18.13 10.80 12.37
CA ILE A 35 19.16 11.83 12.30
C ILE A 35 18.47 13.06 11.73
N THR A 36 18.11 14.01 12.59
CA THR A 36 17.72 15.36 12.18
C THR A 36 19.00 16.17 12.03
N PHE A 37 19.34 16.51 10.79
CA PHE A 37 20.38 17.50 10.52
C PHE A 37 19.80 18.88 10.82
N ASP A 38 20.52 19.69 11.59
CA ASP A 38 20.19 21.08 11.88
C ASP A 38 20.55 21.93 10.66
N GLU A 39 19.87 21.67 9.53
CA GLU A 39 19.99 22.47 8.32
C GLU A 39 19.08 23.69 8.50
N PRO A 40 19.58 24.92 8.25
CA PRO A 40 18.72 26.09 8.27
C PRO A 40 17.55 25.85 7.30
N SER A 41 16.32 26.10 7.75
CA SER A 41 15.10 25.93 6.95
C SER A 41 15.18 26.80 5.70
N ARG A 42 15.75 26.27 4.62
CA ARG A 42 15.75 26.92 3.32
C ARG A 42 14.32 26.88 2.80
N PRO A 43 13.80 27.98 2.22
CA PRO A 43 12.49 27.94 1.59
C PRO A 43 12.51 26.87 0.51
N VAL A 44 11.63 25.87 0.63
CA VAL A 44 11.46 24.83 -0.38
C VAL A 44 11.09 25.53 -1.69
N PRO A 45 11.78 25.23 -2.81
CA PRO A 45 11.43 25.80 -4.11
C PRO A 45 9.94 25.53 -4.38
N LYS A 46 9.19 26.55 -4.78
CA LYS A 46 7.80 26.39 -5.18
C LYS A 46 7.78 25.41 -6.36
N LEU A 47 7.21 24.24 -6.13
CA LEU A 47 7.08 23.22 -7.15
C LEU A 47 6.10 23.71 -8.22
N ASP A 48 6.45 23.52 -9.50
CA ASP A 48 5.61 23.94 -10.60
C ASP A 48 4.22 23.30 -10.50
N TYR A 49 3.19 24.10 -10.73
CA TYR A 49 1.80 23.66 -10.63
C TYR A 49 1.52 22.42 -11.50
N LEU A 50 2.07 22.39 -12.72
CA LEU A 50 1.92 21.25 -13.63
C LEU A 50 2.60 19.99 -13.06
N TRP A 51 3.73 20.14 -12.37
CA TRP A 51 4.41 19.02 -11.74
C TRP A 51 3.63 18.49 -10.55
N VAL A 52 3.08 19.37 -9.71
CA VAL A 52 2.17 18.97 -8.63
C VAL A 52 0.97 18.22 -9.20
N MET A 53 0.35 18.75 -10.27
CA MET A 53 -0.82 18.13 -10.88
C MET A 53 -0.53 16.71 -11.36
N ILE A 54 0.57 16.49 -12.07
CA ILE A 54 0.93 15.17 -12.62
C ILE A 54 1.40 14.24 -11.49
N ALA A 55 2.35 14.68 -10.66
CA ALA A 55 2.96 13.84 -9.63
C ALA A 55 1.97 13.43 -8.52
N CYS A 56 1.00 14.30 -8.22
CA CYS A 56 -0.04 14.02 -7.23
C CYS A 56 -1.35 13.47 -7.86
N GLY A 57 -1.37 13.21 -9.17
CA GLY A 57 -2.51 12.59 -9.84
C GLY A 57 -3.79 13.44 -9.81
N GLN A 58 -3.65 14.76 -9.93
CA GLN A 58 -4.76 15.72 -9.96
C GLN A 58 -5.21 16.04 -11.40
N THR A 59 -4.89 15.17 -12.36
CA THR A 59 -5.37 15.31 -13.73
C THR A 59 -6.88 15.04 -13.79
N LYS A 60 -7.57 15.67 -14.74
CA LYS A 60 -9.03 15.66 -14.81
C LYS A 60 -9.62 14.25 -14.94
N ASP A 61 -9.00 13.43 -15.78
CA ASP A 61 -9.36 12.03 -16.00
C ASP A 61 -9.21 11.18 -14.73
N GLN A 62 -8.14 11.39 -13.98
CA GLN A 62 -7.89 10.68 -12.72
C GLN A 62 -8.91 11.06 -11.64
N LEU A 63 -9.29 12.34 -11.57
CA LEU A 63 -10.34 12.81 -10.66
C LEU A 63 -11.70 12.21 -11.01
N GLU A 64 -12.06 12.20 -12.30
CA GLU A 64 -13.32 11.63 -12.78
C GLU A 64 -13.40 10.12 -12.50
N LEU A 65 -12.33 9.38 -12.78
CA LEU A 65 -12.27 7.94 -12.52
C LEU A 65 -12.36 7.63 -11.02
N THR A 66 -11.72 8.46 -10.19
CA THR A 66 -11.82 8.34 -8.72
C THR A 66 -13.26 8.56 -8.24
N GLU A 67 -13.98 9.54 -8.81
CA GLU A 67 -15.39 9.78 -8.49
C GLU A 67 -16.28 8.59 -8.91
N GLN A 68 -16.05 8.03 -10.09
CA GLN A 68 -16.77 6.84 -10.57
C GLN A 68 -16.51 5.62 -9.67
N ALA A 69 -15.25 5.41 -9.25
CA ALA A 69 -14.90 4.36 -8.31
C ALA A 69 -15.62 4.54 -6.96
N HIS A 70 -15.70 5.78 -6.46
CA HIS A 70 -16.47 6.08 -5.24
C HIS A 70 -17.95 5.75 -5.39
N LYS A 71 -18.57 6.10 -6.52
CA LYS A 71 -19.98 5.73 -6.81
C LYS A 71 -20.15 4.21 -6.82
N PHE A 72 -19.24 3.49 -7.48
CA PHE A 72 -19.26 2.04 -7.54
C PHE A 72 -19.11 1.39 -6.16
N LEU A 73 -18.22 1.89 -5.30
CA LEU A 73 -18.06 1.37 -3.93
C LEU A 73 -19.33 1.55 -3.09
N LYS A 74 -20.05 2.67 -3.27
CA LYS A 74 -21.32 2.92 -2.58
C LYS A 74 -22.44 1.98 -3.04
N THR A 75 -22.44 1.55 -4.30
CA THR A 75 -23.52 0.72 -4.88
C THR A 75 -23.23 -0.78 -4.86
N SER A 76 -21.96 -1.19 -4.90
CA SER A 76 -21.55 -2.61 -4.99
C SER A 76 -21.61 -3.37 -3.67
N GLY A 77 -21.98 -2.72 -2.56
CA GLY A 77 -21.97 -3.32 -1.21
C GLY A 77 -20.56 -3.64 -0.68
N LEU A 78 -19.52 -3.30 -1.44
CA LEU A 78 -18.13 -3.48 -1.05
C LEU A 78 -17.73 -2.34 -0.10
N LYS A 79 -17.30 -2.69 1.13
CA LYS A 79 -16.83 -1.73 2.13
C LYS A 79 -15.35 -2.01 2.47
N PRO A 80 -14.40 -1.41 1.72
CA PRO A 80 -12.98 -1.58 2.00
C PRO A 80 -12.63 -1.07 3.39
N ARG A 81 -11.90 -1.87 4.18
CA ARG A 81 -11.48 -1.49 5.54
C ARG A 81 -10.52 -0.28 5.57
N SER A 82 -9.84 0.01 4.47
CA SER A 82 -8.91 1.13 4.33
C SER A 82 -9.59 2.47 4.11
N LEU A 83 -10.88 2.48 3.78
CA LEU A 83 -11.59 3.70 3.39
C LEU A 83 -12.72 3.99 4.38
N ASN A 84 -12.68 5.18 4.95
CA ASN A 84 -13.75 5.73 5.78
C ASN A 84 -14.58 6.66 4.91
N PHE A 85 -15.59 6.11 4.24
CA PHE A 85 -16.59 6.87 3.49
C PHE A 85 -17.99 6.60 4.05
#